data_AF-A0A3D1IPI5-F1
#
_entry.id   AF-A0A3D1IPI5-F1
#
_cell.length_a   1.000
_cell.length_b   1.000
_cell.length_c   1.000
_cell.angle_alpha   90.00
_cell.angle_beta   90.00
_cell.angle_gamma   90.00
#
_symmetry.space_group_name_H-M   'P 1'
#
loop_
_entity.id
_entity.type
_entity.pdbx_description
1 polymer ?
#
loop_
_entity_poly.entity_id
_entity_poly.type
_entity_poly.pdbx_seq_one_letter_code
_entity_poly.pdbx_strand_id
1 'polypeptide(L)'
;SGMITEADWENWKPADLQPYVEAVLEAFGPDRCMYGSDWPVCELAGSYEQVHGALTEVLGPLSDDETHAIFEGTARRFYGIST
;
A
#
# COMPACT_ATOMS: atom_id res chain seq x y z
N SER A 1 -9.30 2.74 8.28
CA SER A 1 -9.80 1.57 7.57
C SER A 1 -8.97 1.42 6.32
N GLY A 2 -8.24 0.32 6.22
CA GLY A 2 -7.35 -0.03 5.11
C GLY A 2 -8.08 -0.88 4.07
N MET A 3 -7.43 -1.14 2.93
CA MET A 3 -8.07 -1.86 1.82
C MET A 3 -8.56 -3.26 2.21
N ILE A 4 -7.80 -4.02 3.01
CA ILE A 4 -8.18 -5.39 3.38
C ILE A 4 -9.35 -5.45 4.36
N THR A 5 -9.57 -4.40 5.17
CA THR A 5 -10.69 -4.35 6.11
C THR A 5 -12.00 -3.94 5.44
N GLU A 6 -11.94 -3.42 4.22
CA GLU A 6 -13.09 -3.16 3.35
C GLU A 6 -13.36 -4.31 2.35
N ALA A 7 -12.51 -5.34 2.33
CA ALA A 7 -12.64 -6.52 1.48
C ALA A 7 -13.37 -7.68 2.20
N ASP A 8 -13.41 -8.87 1.58
CA ASP A 8 -13.85 -10.09 2.25
C ASP A 8 -12.80 -10.54 3.27
N TRP A 9 -13.09 -10.37 4.56
CA TRP A 9 -12.14 -10.60 5.65
C TRP A 9 -11.56 -12.02 5.69
N GLU A 10 -12.28 -13.01 5.16
CA GLU A 10 -11.86 -14.40 5.21
C GLU A 10 -11.15 -14.85 3.92
N ASN A 11 -11.45 -14.22 2.78
CA ASN A 11 -11.10 -14.77 1.47
C ASN A 11 -10.43 -13.79 0.49
N TRP A 12 -10.13 -12.55 0.91
CA TRP A 12 -9.47 -11.59 0.03
C TRP A 12 -8.11 -12.10 -0.47
N LYS A 13 -7.73 -11.64 -1.66
CA LYS A 13 -6.47 -11.94 -2.33
C LYS A 13 -5.84 -10.64 -2.83
N PRO A 14 -4.51 -10.58 -3.05
CA PRO A 14 -3.86 -9.40 -3.62
C PRO A 14 -4.53 -8.89 -4.91
N ALA A 15 -4.97 -9.80 -5.79
CA ALA A 15 -5.68 -9.48 -7.02
C ALA A 15 -7.00 -8.69 -6.80
N ASP A 16 -7.66 -8.85 -5.65
CA ASP A 16 -8.88 -8.10 -5.31
C ASP A 16 -8.56 -6.63 -4.99
N LEU A 17 -7.31 -6.34 -4.58
CA LEU A 17 -6.82 -5.00 -4.25
C LEU A 17 -6.28 -4.26 -5.48
N GLN A 18 -5.81 -5.01 -6.48
CA GLN A 18 -5.17 -4.49 -7.69
C GLN A 18 -5.91 -3.33 -8.37
N PRO A 19 -7.22 -3.41 -8.69
CA PRO A 19 -7.90 -2.32 -9.39
C PRO A 19 -7.90 -1.01 -8.61
N TYR A 20 -7.84 -1.06 -7.28
CA TYR A 20 -7.81 0.13 -6.43
C TYR A 20 -6.42 0.74 -6.36
N VAL A 21 -5.38 -0.10 -6.26
CA VAL A 21 -3.99 0.36 -6.29
C VAL A 21 -3.65 0.99 -7.65
N GLU A 22 -4.06 0.35 -8.75
CA GLU A 22 -3.89 0.89 -10.11
C GLU A 22 -4.61 2.22 -10.29
N ALA A 23 -5.87 2.34 -9.87
CA ALA A 23 -6.62 3.59 -9.96
C ALA A 23 -5.97 4.73 -9.15
N VAL A 24 -5.44 4.43 -7.96
CA VAL A 24 -4.72 5.40 -7.13
C VAL A 24 -3.41 5.82 -7.79
N LEU A 25 -2.62 4.87 -8.31
CA LEU A 25 -1.38 5.19 -9.02
C LEU A 25 -1.62 5.97 -10.31
N GLU A 26 -2.65 5.65 -11.09
CA GLU A 26 -3.03 6.38 -12.30
C GLU A 26 -3.43 7.83 -11.97
N ALA A 27 -4.24 8.02 -10.91
CA ALA A 27 -4.73 9.34 -10.53
C ALA A 27 -3.66 10.23 -9.89
N PHE A 28 -2.81 9.65 -9.04
CA PHE A 28 -1.89 10.41 -8.19
C PHE A 28 -0.43 10.32 -8.64
N GLY A 29 -0.03 9.23 -9.28
CA GLY A 29 1.37 8.90 -9.53
C GLY A 29 2.11 8.46 -8.25
N PRO A 30 3.22 7.72 -8.38
CA PRO A 30 3.95 7.13 -7.25
C PRO A 30 4.46 8.18 -6.25
N ASP A 31 4.84 9.38 -6.72
CA ASP A 31 5.36 10.47 -5.88
C ASP A 31 4.35 11.10 -4.92
N ARG A 32 3.07 10.75 -5.04
CA ARG A 32 1.98 11.19 -4.16
C ARG A 32 1.27 10.03 -3.45
N CYS A 33 1.80 8.82 -3.56
CA CYS A 33 1.32 7.63 -2.88
C CYS A 33 2.31 7.21 -1.79
N MET A 34 1.79 6.69 -0.67
CA MET A 34 2.61 6.14 0.41
C MET A 34 1.97 4.88 0.99
N TYR A 35 2.80 3.92 1.42
CA TYR A 35 2.33 2.73 2.12
C TYR A 35 1.80 3.08 3.52
N GLY A 36 0.69 2.46 3.91
CA GLY A 36 0.15 2.50 5.26
C GLY A 36 -0.57 1.19 5.56
N SER A 37 -0.18 0.51 6.63
CA SER A 37 -0.73 -0.82 6.98
C SER A 37 -2.11 -0.77 7.61
N ASP A 38 -2.50 0.36 8.20
CA ASP A 38 -3.65 0.48 9.11
C ASP A 38 -3.55 -0.42 10.36
N TRP A 39 -2.35 -0.83 10.76
CA TRP A 39 -2.15 -1.59 12.00
C TRP A 39 -2.52 -0.75 13.24
N PRO A 40 -3.18 -1.34 14.26
CA PRO A 40 -3.56 -2.75 14.41
C PRO A 40 -4.92 -3.12 13.82
N VAL A 41 -5.62 -2.19 13.17
CA VAL A 41 -6.97 -2.43 12.62
C VAL A 41 -6.94 -3.48 11.51
N CYS A 42 -5.87 -3.52 10.71
CA CYS A 42 -5.68 -4.54 9.67
C CYS A 42 -5.83 -5.97 10.20
N GLU A 43 -5.47 -6.24 11.47
CA GLU A 43 -5.53 -7.56 12.12
C GLU A 43 -6.96 -8.14 12.17
N LEU A 44 -8.00 -7.36 11.87
CA LEU A 44 -9.37 -7.85 11.68
C LEU A 44 -9.55 -8.69 10.41
N ALA A 45 -8.71 -8.46 9.39
CA ALA A 45 -8.80 -9.10 8.08
C ALA A 45 -7.46 -9.74 7.61
N GLY A 46 -6.34 -9.46 8.28
CA GLY A 46 -5.04 -10.04 7.94
C GLY A 46 -3.88 -9.44 8.74
N SER A 47 -2.73 -10.10 8.73
CA SER A 47 -1.53 -9.64 9.43
C SER A 47 -0.86 -8.47 8.70
N TYR A 48 -0.03 -7.72 9.43
CA TYR A 48 0.86 -6.71 8.81
C TYR A 48 1.66 -7.26 7.61
N GLU A 49 2.19 -8.48 7.72
CA GLU A 49 2.99 -9.12 6.67
C GLU A 49 2.14 -9.39 5.43
N GLN A 50 0.88 -9.82 5.60
CA GLN A 50 -0.06 -10.03 4.50
C GLN A 50 -0.38 -8.71 3.79
N VAL A 51 -0.60 -7.61 4.53
CA VAL A 51 -0.85 -6.29 3.94
C VAL A 51 0.34 -5.80 3.14
N HIS A 52 1.54 -5.88 3.72
CA HIS A 52 2.77 -5.47 3.05
C HIS A 52 3.03 -6.31 1.79
N GLY A 53 2.95 -7.63 1.92
CA GLY A 53 3.17 -8.56 0.81
C GLY A 53 2.16 -8.38 -0.32
N ALA A 54 0.88 -8.18 0.00
CA ALA A 54 -0.15 -7.95 -1.00
C ALA A 54 0.09 -6.67 -1.80
N LEU A 55 0.50 -5.57 -1.15
CA LEU A 55 0.84 -4.36 -1.88
C LEU A 55 2.08 -4.55 -2.75
N THR A 56 3.15 -5.18 -2.24
CA THR A 56 4.35 -5.46 -3.03
C THR A 56 4.03 -6.32 -4.26
N GLU A 57 3.16 -7.33 -4.11
CA GLU A 57 2.70 -8.16 -5.23
C GLU A 57 1.93 -7.34 -6.28
N VAL A 58 0.97 -6.52 -5.83
CA VAL A 58 0.13 -5.70 -6.70
C VAL A 58 0.90 -4.62 -7.44
N LEU A 59 1.86 -3.98 -6.78
CA LEU A 59 2.73 -2.98 -7.41
C LEU A 59 3.61 -3.58 -8.52
N GLY A 60 3.89 -4.88 -8.43
CA GLY A 60 4.74 -5.57 -9.40
C GLY A 60 6.16 -5.00 -9.43
N PRO A 61 6.88 -5.18 -10.55
CA PRO A 61 8.23 -4.64 -10.69
C PRO A 61 8.19 -3.12 -10.85
N LEU A 62 8.65 -2.42 -9.81
CA LEU A 62 8.88 -0.98 -9.82
C LEU A 62 10.36 -0.66 -9.97
N SER A 63 10.68 0.56 -10.42
CA SER A 63 12.04 1.09 -10.28
C SER A 63 12.39 1.30 -8.80
N ASP A 64 13.69 1.38 -8.50
CA ASP A 64 14.17 1.70 -7.14
C ASP A 64 13.62 3.05 -6.65
N ASP A 65 13.52 4.02 -7.56
CA ASP A 65 13.00 5.36 -7.26
C ASP A 65 11.50 5.34 -6.92
N GLU A 66 10.69 4.59 -7.68
CA GLU A 66 9.25 4.44 -7.41
C GLU A 66 8.99 3.66 -6.12
N THR A 67 9.77 2.59 -5.90
CA THR A 67 9.72 1.82 -4.65
C THR A 67 10.05 2.71 -3.47
N HIS A 68 11.14 3.49 -3.57
CA HIS A 68 11.51 4.44 -2.52
C HIS A 68 10.42 5.49 -2.30
N ALA A 69 9.83 6.05 -3.37
CA ALA A 69 8.74 7.03 -3.25
C ALA A 69 7.56 6.47 -2.44
N ILE A 70 7.09 5.26 -2.76
CA ILE A 70 5.90 4.66 -2.13
C ILE A 70 6.18 4.21 -0.69
N PHE A 71 7.32 3.58 -0.41
CA PHE A 71 7.57 2.98 0.91
C PHE A 71 8.24 3.93 1.91
N GLU A 72 8.77 5.07 1.46
CA GLU A 72 9.51 5.99 2.33
C GLU A 72 9.41 7.46 1.91
N GLY A 73 9.83 7.78 0.69
CA GLY A 73 10.12 9.12 0.20
C GLY A 73 8.92 10.06 0.24
N THR A 74 7.75 9.61 -0.20
CA THR A 74 6.52 10.43 -0.16
C THR A 74 6.14 10.80 1.26
N ALA A 75 6.15 9.83 2.20
CA ALA A 75 5.85 10.09 3.60
C ALA A 75 6.85 11.05 4.23
N ARG A 76 8.15 10.86 3.98
CA ARG A 76 9.20 11.75 4.50
C ARG A 76 9.05 13.18 4.03
N ARG A 77 8.83 13.39 2.72
CA ARG A 77 8.61 14.74 2.16
C ARG A 77 7.34 15.39 2.70
N PHE A 78 6.25 14.63 2.77
CA PHE A 78 4.95 15.15 3.20
C PHE A 78 4.93 15.51 4.69
N TYR A 79 5.48 14.66 5.55
CA TYR A 79 5.48 14.87 7.01
C TYR A 79 6.72 15.61 7.54
N GLY A 80 7.70 15.94 6.69
CA GLY A 80 8.92 16.65 7.10
C GLY A 80 9.87 15.82 7.97
N ILE A 81 9.97 14.51 7.72
CA ILE A 81 10.79 13.57 8.51
C ILE A 81 12.25 13.61 8.01
N SER A 82 13.16 14.07 8.87
CA SER A 82 14.60 14.11 8.61
C SER A 82 15.25 12.72 8.70
N THR A 83 16.36 12.53 7.97
CA THR A 83 17.23 11.34 8.05
C THR A 83 18.06 11.33 9.32
#